data_AF-D0P305-F1
#
_entry.id   AF-D0P305-F1
#
_cell.length_a   1.000
_cell.length_b   1.000
_cell.length_c   1.000
_cell.angle_alpha   90.00
_cell.angle_beta   90.00
_cell.angle_gamma   90.00
#
_symmetry.space_group_name_H-M   'P 1'
#
loop_
_entity.id
_entity.type
_entity.pdbx_description
1 polymer ?
#
loop_
_entity_poly.entity_id
_entity_poly.type
_entity_poly.pdbx_seq_one_letter_code
_entity_poly.pdbx_strand_id
1 'polypeptide(L)'
;MPRYYSITTSPLVDPTRLSVAFTVVEYVVGEHGLRRRGLCTNWLNKICQPLIDASVAASTGVKIPIFLRGTQDFRLPENSQSPMVLIGPGTGVAPFMGFLQHRYHEAKDAALPAFHCFLSRPR
;
A
#
# COMPACT_ATOMS: atom_id res chain seq x y z
N MET A 1 2.11 15.46 -14.62
CA MET A 1 1.08 15.12 -13.61
C MET A 1 1.57 14.00 -12.69
N PRO A 2 1.48 14.17 -11.35
CA PRO A 2 1.83 13.13 -10.39
C PRO A 2 0.86 11.95 -10.45
N ARG A 3 1.28 10.77 -9.95
CA ARG A 3 0.44 9.59 -9.79
C ARG A 3 0.19 9.35 -8.30
N TYR A 4 -1.07 9.11 -7.94
CA TYR A 4 -1.48 8.89 -6.57
C TYR A 4 -1.51 7.39 -6.25
N TYR A 5 -1.10 7.06 -5.03
CA TYR A 5 -1.13 5.70 -4.49
C TYR A 5 -1.70 5.74 -3.08
N SER A 6 -2.43 4.70 -2.69
CA SER A 6 -2.90 4.54 -1.33
C SER A 6 -1.77 4.07 -0.43
N ILE A 7 -1.65 4.70 0.74
CA ILE A 7 -0.69 4.29 1.77
C ILE A 7 -1.18 2.97 2.39
N THR A 8 -0.25 2.05 2.61
CA THR A 8 -0.50 0.70 3.14
C THR A 8 -0.16 0.55 4.62
N THR A 9 0.43 1.58 5.22
CA THR A 9 0.96 1.58 6.58
C THR A 9 0.25 2.59 7.47
N SER A 10 0.26 2.34 8.77
CA SER A 10 -0.20 3.29 9.78
C SER A 10 0.98 4.11 10.35
N PRO A 11 0.82 5.43 10.56
CA PRO A 11 1.83 6.24 11.23
C PRO A 11 2.04 5.86 12.70
N LEU A 12 1.14 5.07 13.31
CA LEU A 12 1.33 4.52 14.66
C LEU A 12 2.45 3.48 14.73
N VAL A 13 2.87 2.92 13.59
CA VAL A 13 3.93 1.92 13.54
C VAL A 13 5.30 2.56 13.40
N ASP A 14 5.42 3.45 12.42
CA ASP A 14 6.59 4.28 12.22
C ASP A 14 6.16 5.57 11.49
N PRO A 15 6.19 6.73 12.14
CA PRO A 15 5.78 7.99 11.53
C PRO A 15 6.75 8.48 10.44
N THR A 16 7.94 7.88 10.32
CA THR A 16 8.98 8.25 9.35
C THR A 16 8.98 7.36 8.11
N ARG A 17 8.18 6.30 8.10
CA ARG A 17 8.08 5.35 6.99
C ARG A 17 6.67 5.31 6.43
N LEU A 18 6.61 5.20 5.11
CA LEU A 18 5.39 4.90 4.39
C LEU A 18 5.65 3.79 3.39
N SER A 19 4.62 3.01 3.09
CA SER A 19 4.68 2.01 2.03
C SER A 19 3.45 2.11 1.15
N VAL A 20 3.63 1.82 -0.14
CA VAL A 20 2.57 1.81 -1.15
C VAL A 20 2.61 0.49 -1.90
N ALA A 21 1.45 -0.01 -2.30
CA ALA A 21 1.34 -1.17 -3.18
C ALA A 21 0.81 -0.72 -4.55
N PHE A 22 1.42 -1.23 -5.62
CA PHE A 22 1.05 -0.89 -6.99
C PHE A 22 1.24 -2.09 -7.92
N THR A 23 0.48 -2.11 -9.01
CA THR A 23 0.65 -3.08 -10.11
C THR A 23 1.46 -2.44 -11.22
N VAL A 24 2.39 -3.19 -11.81
CA VAL A 24 3.12 -2.75 -12.99
C VAL A 24 2.19 -2.77 -14.20
N VAL A 25 1.89 -1.58 -14.73
CA VAL A 25 1.00 -1.44 -15.88
C VAL A 25 1.77 -1.68 -17.18
N GLU A 26 1.40 -2.73 -17.91
CA GLU A 26 1.77 -2.98 -19.30
C GLU A 26 0.54 -3.48 -20.06
N TYR A 27 0.32 -2.97 -21.28
CA TYR A 27 -0.83 -3.34 -22.09
C TYR A 27 -0.47 -3.27 -23.57
N VAL A 28 -1.25 -3.97 -24.40
CA VAL A 28 -1.07 -4.03 -25.85
C VAL A 28 -2.11 -3.12 -26.51
N VAL A 29 -1.69 -2.35 -27.52
CA VAL A 29 -2.55 -1.42 -28.26
C VAL A 29 -2.48 -1.69 -29.75
N GLY A 30 -3.65 -1.69 -30.39
CA GLY A 30 -3.81 -1.81 -31.83
C GLY A 30 -3.60 -3.23 -32.34
N GLU A 31 -3.98 -3.44 -33.60
CA GLU A 31 -3.91 -4.75 -34.26
C GLU A 31 -2.47 -5.26 -34.42
N HIS A 32 -1.49 -4.34 -34.48
CA HIS A 32 -0.06 -4.67 -34.60
C HIS A 32 0.62 -5.04 -33.29
N GLY A 33 -0.12 -5.14 -32.17
CA GLY A 33 0.43 -5.68 -30.93
C GLY A 33 1.44 -4.76 -30.21
N LEU A 34 1.33 -3.43 -30.39
CA LEU A 34 2.28 -2.49 -29.80
C LEU A 34 2.17 -2.48 -28.26
N ARG A 35 3.25 -2.87 -27.58
CA ARG A 35 3.31 -2.87 -26.12
C ARG A 35 3.53 -1.46 -25.58
N ARG A 36 2.65 -1.03 -24.67
CA ARG A 36 2.74 0.23 -23.94
C ARG A 36 2.91 -0.03 -22.45
N ARG A 37 3.68 0.83 -21.81
CA ARG A 37 4.05 0.73 -20.40
C ARG A 37 3.60 1.97 -19.65
N GLY A 38 3.07 1.77 -18.44
CA GLY A 38 2.77 2.86 -17.52
C GLY A 38 4.06 3.56 -17.08
N LEU A 39 4.14 4.88 -17.28
CA LEU A 39 5.33 5.67 -17.01
C LEU A 39 5.80 5.53 -15.55
N CYS A 40 4.90 5.79 -14.59
CA CYS A 40 5.25 5.79 -13.17
C CYS A 40 5.52 4.38 -12.64
N THR A 41 4.64 3.41 -12.92
CA THR A 41 4.75 2.06 -12.37
C THR A 41 5.97 1.30 -12.89
N ASN A 42 6.32 1.48 -14.17
CA ASN A 42 7.54 0.86 -14.72
C ASN A 42 8.81 1.55 -14.23
N TRP A 43 8.77 2.87 -14.03
CA TRP A 43 9.89 3.60 -13.44
C TRP A 43 10.13 3.17 -11.98
N LEU A 44 9.07 3.07 -11.17
CA LEU A 44 9.15 2.52 -9.81
C LEU A 44 9.65 1.09 -9.82
N ASN A 45 9.13 0.22 -10.70
CA ASN A 45 9.58 -1.17 -10.81
C ASN A 45 11.09 -1.25 -11.05
N LYS A 46 11.64 -0.45 -11.98
CA LYS A 46 13.09 -0.39 -12.25
C LYS A 46 13.91 0.02 -11.04
N ILE A 47 13.41 0.97 -10.24
CA ILE A 47 14.07 1.40 -8.99
C ILE A 47 14.03 0.28 -7.95
N CYS A 48 12.93 -0.48 -7.91
CA CYS A 48 12.76 -1.58 -6.95
C CYS A 48 13.50 -2.86 -7.34
N GLN A 49 13.82 -3.10 -8.62
CA GLN A 49 14.46 -4.36 -9.03
C GLN A 49 15.72 -4.73 -8.23
N PRO A 50 16.68 -3.81 -7.98
CA PRO A 50 17.85 -4.14 -7.16
C PRO A 50 17.51 -4.54 -5.72
N LEU A 51 16.39 -4.05 -5.18
CA LEU A 51 15.90 -4.39 -3.84
C LEU A 51 15.25 -5.79 -3.81
N ILE A 52 14.64 -6.20 -4.93
CA ILE A 52 13.97 -7.50 -5.07
C ILE A 52 14.99 -8.60 -5.34
N ASP A 53 15.97 -8.35 -6.19
CA ASP A 53 16.95 -9.34 -6.66
C ASP A 53 18.01 -9.70 -5.60
N ALA A 54 17.92 -9.17 -4.37
CA ALA A 54 18.75 -9.43 -3.18
C ALA A 54 20.28 -9.38 -3.37
N SER A 55 20.76 -8.97 -4.55
CA SER A 55 22.17 -8.99 -4.96
C SER A 55 22.94 -7.74 -4.55
N VAL A 56 22.24 -6.71 -4.06
CA VAL A 56 22.85 -5.45 -3.64
C VAL A 56 22.40 -5.15 -2.21
N ALA A 57 23.35 -5.03 -1.28
CA ALA A 57 23.10 -4.51 0.06
C ALA A 57 22.36 -3.17 -0.07
N ALA A 58 21.10 -3.16 0.36
CA ALA A 58 20.12 -2.12 0.04
C ALA A 58 20.52 -0.75 0.60
N SER A 59 21.25 0.03 -0.20
CA SER A 59 21.43 1.47 -0.01
C SER A 59 21.37 2.20 -1.35
N THR A 60 20.34 1.93 -2.15
CA THR A 60 20.03 2.82 -3.26
C THR A 60 19.46 4.12 -2.66
N GLY A 61 20.31 5.14 -2.51
CA GLY A 61 19.95 6.50 -2.07
C GLY A 61 19.07 7.25 -3.08
N VAL A 62 18.09 6.57 -3.65
CA VAL A 62 17.14 7.10 -4.63
C VAL A 62 16.13 7.95 -3.89
N LYS A 63 16.12 9.24 -4.22
CA LYS A 63 15.14 10.19 -3.70
C LYS A 63 13.98 10.30 -4.68
N ILE A 64 12.76 10.10 -4.19
CA ILE A 64 11.52 10.24 -4.96
C ILE A 64 10.75 11.43 -4.40
N PRO A 65 10.47 12.47 -5.20
CA PRO A 65 9.67 13.59 -4.74
C PRO A 65 8.22 13.11 -4.54
N ILE A 66 7.71 13.27 -3.33
CA ILE A 66 6.36 12.89 -2.95
C ILE A 66 5.70 14.03 -2.17
N PHE A 67 4.37 14.02 -2.14
CA PHE A 67 3.57 14.90 -1.30
C PHE A 67 2.34 14.14 -0.82
N LEU A 68 1.83 14.52 0.36
CA LEU A 68 0.63 13.91 0.91
C LEU A 68 -0.60 14.64 0.36
N ARG A 69 -1.60 13.85 -0.03
CA ARG A 69 -2.94 14.36 -0.36
C ARG A 69 -3.90 13.87 0.70
N GLY A 70 -4.44 14.79 1.51
CA GLY A 70 -5.47 14.45 2.48
C GLY A 70 -6.77 14.00 1.80
N THR A 71 -7.36 12.92 2.30
CA THR A 71 -8.71 12.47 1.97
C THR A 71 -9.65 12.82 3.12
N GLN A 72 -10.83 13.36 2.82
CA GLN A 72 -11.87 13.61 3.84
C GLN A 72 -12.76 12.38 4.02
N ASP A 73 -13.11 11.71 2.92
CA ASP A 73 -14.14 10.67 2.92
C ASP A 73 -13.61 9.26 3.25
N PHE A 74 -12.30 9.05 3.16
CA PHE A 74 -11.69 7.73 3.32
C PHE A 74 -10.80 7.71 4.56
N ARG A 75 -11.42 7.45 5.71
CA ARG A 75 -10.80 7.41 7.04
C ARG A 75 -11.40 6.31 7.89
N LEU A 76 -10.70 5.93 8.96
CA LEU A 76 -11.27 5.09 10.00
C LEU A 76 -12.40 5.83 10.73
N PRO A 77 -13.46 5.13 11.14
CA PRO A 77 -14.44 5.68 12.08
C PRO A 77 -13.76 6.12 13.38
N GLU A 78 -14.20 7.24 13.95
CA GLU A 78 -13.65 7.81 15.19
C GLU A 78 -13.75 6.82 16.36
N ASN A 79 -14.87 6.10 16.45
CA ASN A 79 -15.03 5.04 17.43
C ASN A 79 -14.27 3.77 17.00
N SER A 80 -13.32 3.33 17.84
CA SER A 80 -12.50 2.13 17.61
C SER A 80 -13.31 0.83 17.63
N GLN A 81 -14.45 0.82 18.32
CA GLN A 81 -15.35 -0.33 18.46
C GLN A 81 -16.35 -0.45 17.31
N SER A 82 -16.45 0.55 16.43
CA SER A 82 -17.36 0.48 15.28
C SER A 82 -16.92 -0.63 14.32
N PRO A 83 -17.80 -1.59 13.99
CA PRO A 83 -17.46 -2.63 13.04
C PRO A 83 -17.22 -2.03 11.65
N MET A 84 -16.28 -2.61 10.91
CA MET A 84 -15.94 -2.19 9.55
C MET A 84 -15.97 -3.39 8.60
N VAL A 85 -16.49 -3.17 7.39
CA VAL A 85 -16.41 -4.13 6.29
C VAL A 85 -15.47 -3.56 5.24
N LEU A 86 -14.33 -4.21 5.04
CA LEU A 86 -13.27 -3.75 4.14
C LEU A 86 -13.27 -4.63 2.87
N ILE A 87 -13.56 -4.04 1.71
CA ILE A 87 -13.66 -4.75 0.43
C ILE A 87 -12.63 -4.17 -0.54
N GLY A 88 -11.57 -4.93 -0.83
CA GLY A 88 -10.45 -4.45 -1.67
C GLY A 88 -9.84 -5.54 -2.55
N PRO A 89 -10.33 -5.74 -3.78
CA PRO A 89 -9.70 -6.68 -4.71
C PRO A 89 -8.39 -6.13 -5.28
N GLY A 90 -7.40 -7.00 -5.45
CA GLY A 90 -6.09 -6.63 -6.00
C GLY A 90 -5.39 -5.53 -5.18
N THR A 91 -4.83 -4.53 -5.86
CA THR A 91 -4.22 -3.35 -5.19
C THR A 91 -5.22 -2.50 -4.41
N GLY A 92 -6.53 -2.73 -4.57
CA GLY A 92 -7.56 -2.11 -3.74
C GLY A 92 -7.45 -2.46 -2.26
N VAL A 93 -6.73 -3.52 -1.89
CA VAL A 93 -6.45 -3.89 -0.49
C VAL A 93 -5.51 -2.90 0.22
N ALA A 94 -4.74 -2.11 -0.53
CA ALA A 94 -3.67 -1.26 -0.02
C ALA A 94 -4.07 -0.40 1.20
N PRO A 95 -5.09 0.46 1.14
CA PRO A 95 -5.46 1.29 2.29
C PRO A 95 -5.92 0.48 3.52
N PHE A 96 -6.56 -0.67 3.28
CA PHE A 96 -7.11 -1.49 4.35
C PHE A 96 -6.03 -2.14 5.21
N MET A 97 -4.86 -2.42 4.62
CA MET A 97 -3.69 -2.85 5.39
C MET A 97 -3.28 -1.79 6.41
N GLY A 98 -3.29 -0.51 6.01
CA GLY A 98 -2.99 0.60 6.93
C GLY A 98 -4.04 0.74 8.03
N PHE A 99 -5.32 0.58 7.69
CA PHE A 99 -6.42 0.60 8.66
C PHE A 99 -6.34 -0.54 9.68
N LEU A 100 -6.09 -1.76 9.22
CA LEU A 100 -5.91 -2.92 10.11
C LEU A 100 -4.69 -2.74 11.01
N GLN A 101 -3.58 -2.25 10.46
CA GLN A 101 -2.38 -1.97 11.24
C GLN A 101 -2.64 -0.88 12.28
N HIS A 102 -3.39 0.17 11.94
CA HIS A 102 -3.77 1.22 12.87
C HIS A 102 -4.63 0.68 14.02
N ARG A 103 -5.71 -0.06 13.71
CA ARG A 103 -6.60 -0.68 14.70
C ARG A 103 -5.89 -1.66 15.62
N TYR A 104 -4.95 -2.45 15.06
CA TYR A 104 -4.12 -3.35 15.85
C TYR A 104 -3.29 -2.60 16.89
N HIS A 105 -2.67 -1.49 16.51
CA HIS A 105 -1.90 -0.66 17.43
C HIS A 105 -2.79 0.04 18.46
N GLU A 106 -3.94 0.60 18.05
CA GLU A 106 -4.91 1.20 18.98
C GLU A 106 -5.39 0.20 20.06
N ALA A 107 -5.67 -1.05 19.67
CA ALA A 107 -6.10 -2.08 20.62
C ALA A 107 -4.95 -2.70 21.44
N LYS A 108 -3.71 -2.68 20.92
CA LYS A 108 -2.55 -3.08 21.71
C LYS A 108 -2.31 -2.10 22.85
N ASP A 109 -2.50 -0.81 22.58
CA ASP A 109 -2.36 0.25 23.58
C ASP A 109 -3.56 0.28 24.56
N ALA A 110 -4.75 -0.12 24.09
CA ALA A 110 -5.95 -0.28 24.89
C ALA A 110 -6.27 -1.76 25.12
N ALA A 111 -5.70 -2.39 26.17
CA ALA A 111 -5.87 -3.81 26.52
C ALA A 111 -7.30 -4.40 26.35
N LEU A 112 -7.65 -4.83 25.14
CA LEU A 112 -8.96 -5.39 24.77
C LEU A 112 -8.80 -6.62 23.84
N PRO A 113 -9.78 -7.55 23.86
CA PRO A 113 -9.58 -8.92 23.39
C PRO A 113 -9.55 -9.06 21.86
N ALA A 114 -8.88 -10.13 21.42
CA ALA A 114 -8.41 -10.42 20.07
C ALA A 114 -9.40 -10.14 18.92
N PHE A 115 -8.93 -9.38 17.92
CA PHE A 115 -9.55 -9.29 16.60
C PHE A 115 -9.57 -10.65 15.89
N HIS A 116 -10.75 -11.12 15.50
CA HIS A 116 -10.89 -12.31 14.67
C HIS A 116 -10.64 -11.94 13.19
N CYS A 117 -9.37 -11.84 12.82
CA CYS A 117 -8.97 -11.64 11.42
C CYS A 117 -8.98 -13.01 10.69
N PHE A 118 -10.06 -13.30 9.96
CA PHE A 118 -10.15 -14.51 9.14
C PHE A 118 -9.39 -14.31 7.81
N LEU A 119 -8.05 -14.32 7.88
CA LEU A 119 -7.23 -14.55 6.69
C LEU A 119 -7.25 -16.05 6.41
N SER A 120 -8.08 -16.47 5.45
CA SER A 120 -8.02 -17.82 4.88
C SER A 120 -6.60 -18.03 4.35
N ARG A 121 -5.78 -18.81 5.08
CA ARG A 121 -4.50 -19.28 4.57
C ARG A 121 -4.77 -20.12 3.32
N PRO A 122 -4.15 -19.84 2.17
CA PRO A 122 -4.12 -20.81 1.08
C PRO A 122 -3.36 -22.05 1.57
N ARG A 123 -3.85 -23.23 1.18
CA ARG A 123 -3.26 -24.53 1.53
C ARG A 123 -1.86 -24.68 0.96
#